data_AF-A0A497ACP4-F1
#
_entry.id   AF-A0A497ACP4-F1
#
_cell.length_a   1.000
_cell.length_b   1.000
_cell.length_c   1.000
_cell.angle_alpha   90.00
_cell.angle_beta   90.00
_cell.angle_gamma   90.00
#
_symmetry.space_group_name_H-M   'P 1'
#
loop_
_entity.id
_entity.type
_entity.pdbx_description
1 polymer ?
#
loop_
_entity_poly.entity_id
_entity_poly.type
_entity_poly.pdbx_seq_one_letter_code
_entity_poly.pdbx_strand_id
1 'polypeptide(L)'
;MHWTTMHRSPTTSLLEGYSQVKALVYQVLFEPPQPVTTAARGIWASVVAATKGASRFVVTYTLWYTIGKPLVGLYMHGPTLMGYGFWEGRSLPEICSTLTGVDAIYWATEAQSAQCTELVARKAVSFVVGSFTMVIVTVSLYVIAVGTWRYCILNPLLSAIMGRRHARLIDDGSLSTPKPVDTPGATGSRTE
;
A
#
# COMPACT_ATOMS: atom_id res chain seq x y z
N MET A 1 -2.59 18.44 48.33
CA MET A 1 -2.10 17.19 47.70
C MET A 1 -2.96 16.93 46.47
N HIS A 2 -2.51 17.41 45.30
CA HIS A 2 -3.24 17.24 44.04
C HIS A 2 -2.71 16.02 43.30
N TRP A 3 -3.58 15.04 43.09
CA TRP A 3 -3.38 13.96 42.14
C TRP A 3 -3.86 14.44 40.76
N THR A 4 -2.94 14.64 39.82
CA THR A 4 -3.25 14.79 38.40
C THR A 4 -2.90 13.48 37.69
N THR A 5 -3.84 12.54 37.66
CA THR A 5 -3.78 11.41 36.74
C THR A 5 -4.08 11.90 35.32
N MET A 6 -3.01 12.10 34.56
CA MET A 6 -3.04 12.40 33.14
C MET A 6 -3.52 11.15 32.38
N HIS A 7 -4.77 11.13 31.94
CA HIS A 7 -5.30 10.10 31.05
C HIS A 7 -4.65 10.26 29.66
N ARG A 8 -3.60 9.47 29.41
CA ARG A 8 -2.99 9.32 28.08
C ARG A 8 -3.95 8.51 27.20
N SER A 9 -4.43 9.08 26.10
CA SER A 9 -5.30 8.40 25.15
C SER A 9 -4.59 7.16 24.55
N PRO A 10 -5.22 5.97 24.49
CA PRO A 10 -4.61 4.74 24.00
C PRO A 10 -4.23 4.77 22.51
N THR A 11 -4.66 5.79 21.76
CA THR A 11 -4.36 5.96 20.34
C THR A 11 -2.97 6.56 20.07
N THR A 12 -2.41 7.35 20.99
CA THR A 12 -1.08 7.97 20.80
C THR A 12 0.05 6.97 21.04
N SER A 13 -0.13 6.00 21.94
CA SER A 13 0.88 4.98 22.25
C SER A 13 1.09 3.97 21.13
N LEU A 14 0.04 3.62 20.37
CA LEU A 14 0.14 2.73 19.21
C LEU A 14 0.83 3.39 18.02
N LEU A 15 0.59 4.69 17.79
CA LEU A 15 1.24 5.48 16.75
C LEU A 15 2.72 5.76 17.07
N GLU A 16 3.05 6.04 18.34
CA GLU A 16 4.44 6.12 18.82
C GLU A 16 5.15 4.76 18.72
N GLY A 17 4.48 3.67 19.09
CA GLY A 17 5.02 2.31 18.94
C GLY A 17 5.31 1.95 17.49
N TYR A 18 4.40 2.29 16.57
CA TYR A 18 4.59 2.02 15.13
C TYR A 18 5.71 2.87 14.51
N SER A 19 5.84 4.14 14.91
CA SER A 19 6.93 4.99 14.40
C SER A 19 8.30 4.55 14.93
N GLN A 20 8.38 4.14 16.19
CA GLN A 20 9.57 3.57 16.83
C GLN A 20 9.99 2.25 16.15
N VAL A 21 9.05 1.33 15.93
CA VAL A 21 9.33 0.06 15.24
C VAL A 21 9.76 0.30 13.80
N LYS A 22 9.10 1.21 13.07
CA LYS A 22 9.50 1.57 11.70
C LYS A 22 10.92 2.15 11.65
N ALA A 23 11.28 3.04 12.58
CA ALA A 23 12.61 3.63 12.68
C ALA A 23 13.67 2.58 13.03
N LEU A 24 13.37 1.67 13.96
CA LEU A 24 14.26 0.59 14.37
C LEU A 24 14.50 -0.41 13.24
N VAL A 25 13.45 -0.82 12.53
CA VAL A 25 13.52 -1.67 11.34
C VAL A 25 14.33 -0.99 10.25
N TYR A 26 14.15 0.32 10.03
CA TYR A 26 14.95 1.07 9.07
C TYR A 26 16.43 1.10 9.43
N GLN A 27 16.76 1.39 10.70
CA GLN A 27 18.15 1.43 11.16
C GLN A 27 18.83 0.06 11.05
N VAL A 28 18.14 -1.02 11.39
CA VAL A 28 18.70 -2.39 11.35
C VAL A 28 18.84 -2.91 9.91
N LEU A 29 17.95 -2.54 8.99
CA LEU A 29 17.99 -3.02 7.60
C LEU A 29 18.81 -2.15 6.65
N PHE A 30 19.03 -0.87 6.95
CA PHE A 30 19.58 0.08 5.98
C PHE A 30 20.77 0.91 6.46
N GLU A 31 21.06 0.96 7.76
CA GLU A 31 22.19 1.74 8.28
C GLU A 31 23.39 0.82 8.56
N PRO A 32 24.56 1.04 7.95
CA PRO A 32 25.75 0.27 8.30
C PRO A 32 26.25 0.67 9.70
N PRO A 33 26.60 -0.30 10.58
CA PRO A 33 27.09 -0.01 11.93
C PRO A 33 28.42 0.72 11.86
N GLN A 34 28.51 1.92 12.45
CA GLN A 34 29.74 2.71 12.48
C GLN A 34 30.68 2.27 13.62
N PRO A 35 32.01 2.30 13.44
CA PRO A 35 32.76 2.69 12.24
C PRO A 35 33.08 1.49 11.33
N VAL A 36 32.74 1.57 10.04
CA VAL A 36 33.05 0.51 9.06
C VAL A 36 34.03 0.99 7.99
N THR A 37 35.10 0.20 7.84
CA THR A 37 36.06 0.28 6.73
C THR A 37 35.35 0.16 5.37
N THR A 38 35.98 0.64 4.30
CA THR A 38 35.44 0.55 2.92
C THR A 38 35.07 -0.88 2.52
N ALA A 39 35.83 -1.88 2.99
CA ALA A 39 35.53 -3.31 2.79
C ALA A 39 34.22 -3.72 3.47
N ALA A 40 33.97 -3.29 4.71
CA ALA A 40 32.75 -3.62 5.44
C ALA A 40 31.50 -2.93 4.86
N ARG A 41 31.65 -1.75 4.23
CA ARG A 41 30.58 -1.12 3.43
C ARG A 41 30.20 -1.94 2.19
N GLY A 42 31.19 -2.52 1.49
CA GLY A 42 30.94 -3.39 0.33
C GLY A 42 30.22 -4.70 0.69
N ILE A 43 30.58 -5.29 1.83
CA ILE A 43 29.90 -6.47 2.38
C ILE A 43 28.45 -6.14 2.74
N TRP A 44 28.22 -5.02 3.43
CA TRP A 44 26.87 -4.56 3.79
C TRP A 44 25.98 -4.29 2.57
N ALA A 45 26.51 -3.64 1.53
CA ALA A 45 25.77 -3.40 0.30
C ALA A 45 25.35 -4.71 -0.39
N SER A 46 26.25 -5.71 -0.41
CA SER A 46 25.96 -7.04 -0.94
C SER A 46 24.90 -7.77 -0.13
N VAL A 47 24.95 -7.68 1.21
CA VAL A 47 23.92 -8.25 2.10
C VAL A 47 22.57 -7.60 1.85
N VAL A 48 22.48 -6.27 1.84
CA VAL A 48 21.22 -5.54 1.58
C VAL A 48 20.66 -5.88 0.19
N ALA A 49 21.52 -5.97 -0.83
CA ALA A 49 21.11 -6.38 -2.17
C ALA A 49 20.57 -7.82 -2.19
N ALA A 50 21.26 -8.75 -1.52
CA ALA A 50 20.82 -10.14 -1.39
C ALA A 50 19.49 -10.25 -0.62
N THR A 51 19.31 -9.52 0.48
CA THR A 51 18.06 -9.49 1.25
C THR A 51 16.90 -8.89 0.44
N LYS A 52 17.15 -7.85 -0.35
CA LYS A 52 16.15 -7.29 -1.30
C LYS A 52 15.81 -8.28 -2.41
N GLY A 53 16.79 -9.00 -2.94
CA GLY A 53 16.57 -10.06 -3.94
C GLY A 53 15.74 -11.21 -3.38
N ALA A 54 16.12 -11.71 -2.20
CA ALA A 54 15.43 -12.79 -1.52
C ALA A 54 13.99 -12.42 -1.14
N SER A 55 13.76 -11.22 -0.59
CA SER A 55 12.40 -10.75 -0.27
C SER A 55 11.52 -10.60 -1.49
N ARG A 56 12.05 -10.06 -2.62
CA ARG A 56 11.32 -10.03 -3.89
C ARG A 56 10.96 -11.42 -4.39
N PHE A 57 11.90 -12.36 -4.32
CA PHE A 57 11.67 -13.74 -4.74
C PHE A 57 10.59 -14.41 -3.90
N VAL A 58 10.70 -14.32 -2.56
CA VAL A 58 9.73 -14.87 -1.62
C VAL A 58 8.35 -14.25 -1.86
N VAL A 59 8.24 -12.92 -1.94
CA VAL A 59 6.95 -12.26 -2.16
C VAL A 59 6.33 -12.67 -3.49
N THR A 60 7.10 -12.67 -4.59
CA THR A 60 6.58 -13.03 -5.92
C THR A 60 6.16 -14.50 -5.96
N TYR A 61 6.96 -15.39 -5.37
CA TYR A 61 6.65 -16.81 -5.29
C TYR A 61 5.41 -17.07 -4.45
N THR A 62 5.34 -16.50 -3.24
CA THR A 62 4.16 -16.63 -2.38
C THR A 62 2.91 -16.08 -3.07
N LEU A 63 2.98 -14.90 -3.70
CA LEU A 63 1.86 -14.30 -4.43
C LEU A 63 1.39 -15.19 -5.59
N TRP A 64 2.33 -15.77 -6.34
CA TRP A 64 2.02 -16.69 -7.43
C TRP A 64 1.29 -17.94 -6.93
N TYR A 65 1.76 -18.57 -5.85
CA TYR A 65 1.14 -19.81 -5.36
C TYR A 65 -0.17 -19.58 -4.60
N THR A 66 -0.29 -18.48 -3.86
CA THR A 66 -1.48 -18.20 -3.04
C THR A 66 -2.59 -17.49 -3.80
N ILE A 67 -2.26 -16.69 -4.81
CA ILE A 67 -3.23 -15.88 -5.56
C ILE A 67 -3.18 -16.18 -7.05
N GLY A 68 -1.98 -16.29 -7.65
CA GLY A 68 -1.82 -16.55 -9.08
C GLY A 68 -2.42 -17.90 -9.52
N LYS A 69 -2.06 -18.99 -8.85
CA LYS A 69 -2.58 -20.34 -9.14
C LYS A 69 -4.09 -20.44 -9.03
N PRO A 70 -4.76 -20.00 -7.95
CA PRO A 70 -6.22 -20.05 -7.90
C PRO A 70 -6.87 -19.16 -8.96
N LEU A 71 -6.27 -18.03 -9.35
CA LEU A 71 -6.77 -17.22 -10.47
C LEU A 71 -6.66 -17.97 -11.81
N VAL A 72 -5.58 -18.72 -12.06
CA VAL A 72 -5.48 -19.58 -13.26
C VAL A 72 -6.49 -20.72 -13.19
N GLY A 73 -6.69 -21.31 -12.00
CA GLY A 73 -7.73 -22.32 -11.78
C GLY A 73 -9.12 -21.77 -12.09
N LEU A 74 -9.43 -20.56 -11.61
CA LEU A 74 -10.65 -19.83 -11.90
C LEU A 74 -10.77 -19.49 -13.38
N TYR A 75 -9.70 -19.07 -14.05
CA TYR A 75 -9.68 -18.81 -15.48
C TYR A 75 -10.14 -20.03 -16.30
N MET A 76 -9.63 -21.21 -15.94
CA MET A 76 -9.92 -22.47 -16.64
C MET A 76 -11.26 -23.09 -16.26
N HIS A 77 -11.61 -23.10 -14.97
CA HIS A 77 -12.77 -23.86 -14.45
C HIS A 77 -13.92 -22.95 -13.99
N GLY A 78 -13.76 -21.63 -14.07
CA GLY A 78 -14.78 -20.68 -13.65
C GLY A 78 -16.02 -20.73 -14.53
N PRO A 79 -17.18 -20.32 -14.00
CA PRO A 79 -18.42 -20.28 -14.76
C PRO A 79 -18.36 -19.23 -15.85
N THR A 80 -18.87 -19.55 -17.04
CA THR A 80 -19.02 -18.57 -18.12
C THR A 80 -20.02 -17.49 -17.71
N LEU A 81 -19.64 -16.21 -17.78
CA LEU A 81 -20.54 -15.09 -17.48
C LEU A 81 -21.05 -14.52 -18.79
N MET A 82 -22.33 -14.76 -19.11
CA MET A 82 -22.96 -14.27 -20.35
C MET A 82 -22.20 -14.69 -21.63
N GLY A 83 -21.56 -15.88 -21.61
CA GLY A 83 -20.78 -16.38 -22.73
C GLY A 83 -19.34 -15.83 -22.85
N TYR A 84 -18.88 -15.04 -21.87
CA TYR A 84 -17.54 -14.45 -21.87
C TYR A 84 -16.77 -14.77 -20.57
N GLY A 85 -15.43 -14.70 -20.69
CA GLY A 85 -14.50 -14.68 -19.57
C GLY A 85 -13.85 -16.03 -19.26
N PHE A 86 -14.62 -16.96 -18.72
CA PHE A 86 -14.12 -18.22 -18.17
C PHE A 86 -14.43 -19.41 -19.07
N TRP A 87 -13.70 -20.51 -18.91
CA TRP A 87 -13.79 -21.67 -19.81
C TRP A 87 -14.64 -22.83 -19.29
N GLU A 88 -15.19 -22.75 -18.07
CA GLU A 88 -16.10 -23.76 -17.51
C GLU A 88 -15.54 -25.19 -17.54
N GLY A 89 -14.22 -25.34 -17.49
CA GLY A 89 -13.56 -26.65 -17.54
C GLY A 89 -13.59 -27.32 -18.93
N ARG A 90 -13.85 -26.58 -20.01
CA ARG A 90 -13.76 -27.10 -21.38
C ARG A 90 -12.40 -27.69 -21.71
N SER A 91 -12.37 -28.56 -22.70
CA SER A 91 -11.13 -29.15 -23.16
C SER A 91 -10.22 -28.10 -23.84
N LEU A 92 -8.91 -28.28 -23.73
CA LEU A 92 -7.91 -27.41 -24.37
C LEU A 92 -8.18 -27.15 -25.86
N PRO A 93 -8.51 -28.17 -26.69
CA PRO A 93 -8.82 -27.96 -28.10
C PRO A 93 -10.06 -27.08 -28.34
N GLU A 94 -11.10 -27.18 -27.51
CA GLU A 94 -12.30 -26.35 -27.59
C GLU A 94 -12.04 -24.90 -27.15
N ILE A 95 -11.17 -24.72 -26.17
CA ILE A 95 -10.72 -23.39 -25.75
C ILE A 95 -9.97 -22.73 -26.89
N CYS A 96 -9.03 -23.45 -27.50
CA CYS A 96 -8.25 -22.94 -28.64
C CYS A 96 -9.11 -22.72 -29.89
N SER A 97 -10.12 -23.55 -30.13
CA SER A 97 -11.06 -23.31 -31.23
C SER A 97 -11.86 -22.04 -31.05
N THR A 98 -12.34 -21.79 -29.82
CA THR A 98 -13.07 -20.57 -29.47
C THR A 98 -12.17 -19.32 -29.58
N LEU A 99 -10.90 -19.44 -29.21
CA LEU A 99 -9.94 -18.32 -29.25
C LEU A 99 -9.47 -17.96 -30.67
N THR A 100 -9.32 -18.95 -31.54
CA THR A 100 -8.69 -18.77 -32.87
C THR A 100 -9.69 -18.84 -34.02
N GLY A 101 -10.90 -19.36 -33.79
CA GLY A 101 -11.89 -19.64 -34.83
C GLY A 101 -11.57 -20.88 -35.69
N VAL A 102 -10.50 -21.62 -35.36
CA VAL A 102 -10.11 -22.86 -36.06
C VAL A 102 -10.75 -24.06 -35.38
N ASP A 103 -11.16 -25.08 -36.13
CA ASP A 103 -11.86 -26.26 -35.59
C ASP A 103 -11.09 -26.97 -34.46
N ALA A 104 -11.81 -27.58 -33.52
CA ALA A 104 -11.21 -28.28 -32.37
C ALA A 104 -10.38 -29.52 -32.79
N ILE A 105 -10.71 -30.17 -33.92
CA ILE A 105 -10.00 -31.35 -34.43
C ILE A 105 -8.57 -30.97 -34.85
N TYR A 106 -8.37 -29.76 -35.38
CA TYR A 106 -7.04 -29.24 -35.71
C TYR A 106 -6.15 -29.23 -34.44
N TRP A 107 -6.66 -28.61 -33.38
CA TRP A 107 -5.96 -28.48 -32.10
C TRP A 107 -5.80 -29.79 -31.31
N ALA A 108 -6.56 -30.83 -31.65
CA ALA A 108 -6.43 -32.15 -31.04
C ALA A 108 -5.20 -32.93 -31.53
N THR A 109 -4.52 -32.48 -32.60
CA THR A 109 -3.31 -33.12 -33.10
C THR A 109 -2.11 -32.90 -32.16
N GLU A 110 -1.27 -33.92 -31.98
CA GLU A 110 -0.17 -33.91 -31.00
C GLU A 110 0.80 -32.73 -31.21
N ALA A 111 1.17 -32.46 -32.46
CA ALA A 111 2.04 -31.34 -32.82
C ALA A 111 1.46 -29.95 -32.47
N GLN A 112 0.14 -29.80 -32.50
CA GLN A 112 -0.54 -28.51 -32.31
C GLN A 112 -1.07 -28.32 -30.88
N SER A 113 -1.26 -29.42 -30.15
CA SER A 113 -1.63 -29.39 -28.73
C SER A 113 -0.63 -28.58 -27.89
N ALA A 114 0.67 -28.67 -28.20
CA ALA A 114 1.71 -27.89 -27.54
C ALA A 114 1.57 -26.37 -27.83
N GLN A 115 1.20 -26.00 -29.05
CA GLN A 115 0.99 -24.59 -29.41
C GLN A 115 -0.28 -24.03 -28.75
N CYS A 116 -1.34 -24.85 -28.68
CA CYS A 116 -2.57 -24.51 -27.98
C CYS A 116 -2.33 -24.26 -26.48
N THR A 117 -1.59 -25.15 -25.81
CA THR A 117 -1.25 -24.98 -24.39
C THR A 117 -0.43 -23.71 -24.14
N GLU A 118 0.52 -23.38 -25.00
CA GLU A 118 1.28 -22.13 -24.89
C GLU A 118 0.40 -20.89 -25.08
N LEU A 119 -0.51 -20.92 -26.08
CA LEU A 119 -1.44 -19.83 -26.34
C LEU A 119 -2.34 -19.56 -25.12
N VAL A 120 -2.93 -20.62 -24.57
CA VAL A 120 -3.80 -20.51 -23.38
C VAL A 120 -3.00 -20.08 -22.16
N ALA A 121 -1.77 -20.57 -21.97
CA ALA A 121 -0.90 -20.16 -20.88
C ALA A 121 -0.58 -18.65 -20.94
N ARG A 122 -0.26 -18.12 -22.12
CA ARG A 122 -0.02 -16.67 -22.30
C ARG A 122 -1.27 -15.85 -21.94
N LYS A 123 -2.46 -16.28 -22.36
CA LYS A 123 -3.73 -15.61 -22.03
C LYS A 123 -4.05 -15.68 -20.53
N ALA A 124 -3.81 -16.83 -19.89
CA ALA A 124 -3.99 -17.01 -18.46
C ALA A 124 -3.05 -16.09 -17.65
N VAL A 125 -1.79 -15.95 -18.08
CA VAL A 125 -0.85 -15.00 -17.46
C VAL A 125 -1.32 -13.57 -17.63
N SER A 126 -1.77 -13.17 -18.84
CA SER A 126 -2.34 -11.83 -19.06
C SER A 126 -3.56 -11.57 -18.18
N PHE A 127 -4.44 -12.57 -17.99
CA PHE A 127 -5.59 -12.47 -17.09
C PHE A 127 -5.16 -12.24 -15.63
N VAL A 128 -4.18 -12.99 -15.13
CA VAL A 128 -3.66 -12.85 -13.76
C VAL A 128 -3.05 -11.46 -13.56
N VAL A 129 -2.17 -11.03 -14.47
CA VAL A 129 -1.52 -9.71 -14.41
C VAL A 129 -2.55 -8.58 -14.49
N GLY A 130 -3.53 -8.69 -15.40
CA GLY A 130 -4.63 -7.75 -15.51
C GLY A 130 -5.46 -7.65 -14.23
N SER A 131 -5.78 -8.79 -13.62
CA SER A 131 -6.52 -8.86 -12.35
C SER A 131 -5.78 -8.16 -11.21
N PHE A 132 -4.46 -8.42 -11.06
CA PHE A 132 -3.65 -7.71 -10.06
C PHE A 132 -3.58 -6.21 -10.32
N THR A 133 -3.44 -5.83 -11.60
CA THR A 133 -3.36 -4.42 -11.99
C THR A 133 -4.66 -3.70 -11.66
N MET A 134 -5.81 -4.32 -11.93
CA MET A 134 -7.13 -3.79 -11.57
C MET A 134 -7.25 -3.56 -10.06
N VAL A 135 -6.89 -4.56 -9.24
CA VAL A 135 -6.94 -4.43 -7.77
C VAL A 135 -6.05 -3.29 -7.28
N ILE A 136 -4.82 -3.19 -7.79
CA ILE A 136 -3.88 -2.11 -7.42
C ILE A 136 -4.48 -0.75 -7.76
N VAL A 137 -5.02 -0.59 -8.97
CA VAL A 137 -5.64 0.66 -9.41
C VAL A 137 -6.85 1.01 -8.53
N THR A 138 -7.75 0.06 -8.30
CA THR A 138 -8.95 0.29 -7.47
C THR A 138 -8.59 0.66 -6.03
N VAL A 139 -7.66 -0.06 -5.41
CA VAL A 139 -7.19 0.25 -4.04
C VAL A 139 -6.52 1.62 -3.99
N SER A 140 -5.69 1.96 -4.99
CA SER A 140 -5.02 3.26 -5.07
C SER A 140 -6.04 4.40 -5.17
N LEU A 141 -7.04 4.26 -6.05
CA LEU A 141 -8.11 5.23 -6.20
C LEU A 141 -8.92 5.38 -4.91
N TYR A 142 -9.23 4.28 -4.22
CA TYR A 142 -9.93 4.29 -2.94
C TYR A 142 -9.15 5.04 -1.86
N VAL A 143 -7.85 4.75 -1.71
CA VAL A 143 -6.98 5.44 -0.74
C VAL A 143 -6.88 6.92 -1.05
N ILE A 144 -6.75 7.30 -2.32
CA ILE A 144 -6.76 8.70 -2.75
C ILE A 144 -8.08 9.35 -2.38
N ALA A 145 -9.22 8.73 -2.69
CA ALA A 145 -10.55 9.26 -2.39
C ALA A 145 -10.79 9.45 -0.88
N VAL A 146 -10.38 8.48 -0.05
CA VAL A 146 -10.49 8.60 1.41
C VAL A 146 -9.55 9.67 1.95
N GLY A 147 -8.33 9.75 1.40
CA GLY A 147 -7.35 10.77 1.75
C GLY A 147 -7.85 12.18 1.43
N THR A 148 -8.38 12.39 0.22
CA THR A 148 -8.94 13.68 -0.20
C THR A 148 -10.19 14.03 0.61
N TRP A 149 -11.09 13.08 0.88
CA TRP A 149 -12.24 13.31 1.74
C TRP A 149 -11.83 13.79 3.14
N ARG A 150 -10.88 13.10 3.78
CA ARG A 150 -10.38 13.48 5.10
C ARG A 150 -9.72 14.85 5.10
N TYR A 151 -8.86 15.10 4.11
CA TYR A 151 -8.07 16.31 4.05
C TYR A 151 -8.92 17.54 3.69
N CYS A 152 -9.78 17.42 2.68
CA CYS A 152 -10.53 18.54 2.13
C CYS A 152 -11.84 18.82 2.87
N ILE A 153 -12.45 17.81 3.52
CA ILE A 153 -13.78 17.96 4.12
C ILE A 153 -13.72 17.80 5.63
N LEU A 154 -13.18 16.69 6.12
CA LEU A 154 -13.24 16.37 7.55
C LEU A 154 -12.37 17.30 8.40
N ASN A 155 -11.12 17.54 8.00
CA ASN A 155 -10.19 18.41 8.73
C ASN A 155 -10.68 19.87 8.89
N PRO A 156 -11.12 20.57 7.81
CA PRO A 156 -11.62 21.94 7.96
C PRO A 156 -12.95 22.01 8.74
N LEU A 157 -13.80 20.99 8.61
CA LEU A 157 -15.03 20.92 9.41
C LEU A 157 -14.70 20.78 10.91
N LEU A 158 -13.77 19.87 11.25
CA LEU A 158 -13.34 19.65 12.63
C LEU A 158 -12.65 20.89 13.22
N SER A 159 -11.80 21.59 12.45
CA SER A 159 -11.18 22.84 12.91
C SER A 159 -12.22 23.93 13.14
N ALA A 160 -13.23 24.04 12.27
CA ALA A 160 -14.33 25.00 12.45
C ALA A 160 -15.22 24.71 13.67
N ILE A 161 -15.48 23.43 13.97
CA ILE A 161 -16.26 23.02 15.16
C ILE A 161 -15.44 23.25 16.44
N MET A 162 -14.17 22.83 16.46
CA MET A 162 -13.30 23.04 17.62
C MET A 162 -13.05 24.53 17.87
N GLY A 163 -12.84 25.33 16.82
CA GLY A 163 -12.71 26.79 16.92
C GLY A 163 -13.94 27.45 17.54
N ARG A 164 -15.15 27.05 17.10
CA ARG A 164 -16.42 27.54 17.69
C ARG A 164 -16.64 27.10 19.13
N ARG A 165 -16.10 25.95 19.54
CA ARG A 165 -16.16 25.49 20.93
C ARG A 165 -15.17 26.26 21.80
N HIS A 166 -13.97 26.52 21.30
CA HIS A 166 -12.95 27.32 21.99
C HIS A 166 -13.41 28.77 22.19
N ALA A 167 -14.01 29.38 21.16
CA ALA A 167 -14.57 30.73 21.25
C ALA A 167 -15.66 30.83 22.33
N ARG A 168 -16.56 29.84 22.42
CA ARG A 168 -17.60 29.82 23.47
C ARG A 168 -17.04 29.66 24.88
N LEU A 169 -16.02 28.82 25.06
CA LEU A 169 -15.39 28.64 26.38
C LEU A 169 -14.64 29.88 26.87
N ILE A 170 -14.14 30.72 25.96
CA ILE A 170 -13.55 32.03 26.29
C ILE A 170 -14.65 33.01 26.72
N ASP A 171 -15.78 33.03 25.99
CA ASP A 171 -16.91 33.93 26.26
C ASP A 171 -17.61 33.61 27.59
N ASP A 172 -17.73 32.32 27.94
CA ASP A 172 -18.27 31.85 29.23
C ASP A 172 -17.30 32.08 30.41
N GLY A 173 -16.14 32.73 30.19
CA GLY A 173 -15.15 33.04 31.23
C GLY A 173 -14.40 31.82 31.78
N SER A 174 -14.60 30.63 31.20
CA SER A 174 -13.97 29.38 31.63
C SER A 174 -12.51 29.27 31.14
N LEU A 175 -12.10 30.05 30.14
CA LEU A 175 -10.75 30.01 29.55
C LEU A 175 -10.17 31.43 29.49
N SER A 176 -9.10 31.71 30.24
CA SER A 176 -8.37 32.97 30.14
C SER A 176 -7.47 32.97 28.91
N THR A 177 -7.59 33.98 28.05
CA THR A 177 -6.64 34.21 26.96
C THR A 177 -5.23 34.48 27.54
N PRO A 178 -4.15 33.94 26.92
CA PRO A 178 -2.81 34.24 27.39
C PRO A 178 -2.55 35.75 27.25
N LYS A 179 -2.15 36.37 28.36
CA LYS A 179 -1.81 37.80 28.43
C LYS A 179 -0.65 38.07 27.47
N PRO A 180 -0.70 39.09 26.60
CA PRO A 180 0.42 39.44 25.75
C PRO A 180 1.63 39.74 26.63
N VAL A 181 2.77 39.12 26.30
CA VAL A 181 4.06 39.38 26.94
C VAL A 181 4.46 40.80 26.53
N ASP A 182 4.58 41.69 27.51
CA ASP A 182 5.09 43.04 27.29
C ASP A 182 6.52 42.95 26.76
N THR A 183 6.72 43.29 25.49
CA THR A 183 8.05 43.43 24.90
C THR A 183 8.75 44.62 25.56
N PRO A 184 9.89 44.46 26.24
CA PRO A 184 10.59 45.61 26.83
C PRO A 184 11.05 46.57 25.73
N GLY A 185 10.76 47.85 25.96
CA GLY A 185 10.84 48.94 24.99
C GLY A 185 12.21 49.12 24.35
N ALA A 186 12.17 49.58 23.10
CA ALA A 186 13.31 50.09 22.36
C ALA A 186 13.84 51.35 23.06
N THR A 187 14.89 51.19 23.86
CA THR A 187 15.67 52.32 24.39
C THR A 187 16.54 52.85 23.26
N GLY A 188 16.29 54.10 22.86
CA GLY A 188 17.07 54.78 21.83
C GLY A 188 18.52 55.00 22.24
N SER A 189 19.41 54.91 21.25
CA SER A 189 20.75 55.47 21.30
C SER A 189 20.92 56.42 20.12
N ARG A 190 20.58 57.69 20.38
CA ARG A 190 21.07 58.84 19.62
C ARG A 190 22.38 59.25 20.30
N THR A 191 23.50 59.07 19.61
CA THR A 191 24.76 59.72 19.96
C THR A 191 25.40 60.23 18.70
N GLU A 192 25.85 61.47 18.81
CA GLU A 192 26.55 62.33 17.85
C GLU A 192 27.76 61.68 17.17
#